data_AF-A0A835RP82-F1
#
_entry.id   AF-A0A835RP82-F1
#
_cell.length_a   1.000
_cell.length_b   1.000
_cell.length_c   1.000
_cell.angle_alpha   90.00
_cell.angle_beta   90.00
_cell.angle_gamma   90.00
#
_symmetry.space_group_name_H-M   'P 1'
#
loop_
_entity.id
_entity.type
_entity.pdbx_description
1 polymer ?
#
loop_
_entity_poly.entity_id
_entity_poly.type
_entity_poly.pdbx_seq_one_letter_code
_entity_poly.pdbx_strand_id
1 'polypeptide(L)'
;MSEEQLKEFREKPLNASTSANRTQVPASNMKLRYAPLLELPNGMELQGATLVAIRPSGEGSSNGGYRKEAEAFLSGAFDGPFRLAAKTLLKRKTYLLEMNGF
;
A
#
# COMPACT_ATOMS: atom_id res chain seq x y z
N MET A 1 -5.91 2.67 8.03
CA MET A 1 -6.37 4.04 8.33
C MET A 1 -6.49 4.15 9.83
N SER A 2 -5.84 5.13 10.45
CA SER A 2 -5.94 5.37 11.88
C SER A 2 -7.29 6.00 12.24
N GLU A 3 -7.75 5.83 13.47
CA GLU A 3 -8.98 6.46 13.96
C GLU A 3 -8.91 7.99 13.87
N GLU A 4 -7.73 8.55 14.12
CA GLU A 4 -7.41 9.97 13.99
C GLU A 4 -7.65 10.49 12.57
N GLN A 5 -7.20 9.75 11.57
CA GLN A 5 -7.41 10.07 10.15
C GLN A 5 -8.89 10.00 9.78
N LEU A 6 -9.61 8.99 10.27
CA LEU A 6 -11.06 8.89 10.07
C LEU A 6 -11.80 10.08 10.71
N LYS A 7 -11.36 10.51 11.90
CA LYS A 7 -11.94 11.64 12.61
C LYS A 7 -11.68 12.94 11.86
N GLU A 8 -10.47 13.13 11.34
CA GLU A 8 -10.13 14.28 10.50
C GLU A 8 -11.03 14.37 9.25
N PHE A 9 -11.29 13.27 8.54
CA PHE A 9 -12.22 13.27 7.39
C PHE A 9 -13.65 13.66 7.75
N ARG A 10 -14.11 13.35 8.97
CA ARG A 10 -15.45 13.73 9.45
C ARG A 10 -15.52 15.19 9.86
N GLU A 11 -14.46 15.71 10.46
CA GLU A 11 -14.37 17.08 10.97
C GLU A 11 -14.00 18.09 9.87
N LYS A 12 -13.27 17.65 8.84
CA LYS A 12 -12.89 18.42 7.67
C LYS A 12 -13.28 17.64 6.41
N PRO A 13 -14.58 17.61 6.05
CA PRO A 13 -15.01 16.95 4.83
C PRO A 13 -14.24 17.52 3.65
N LEU A 14 -13.69 16.64 2.81
CA LEU A 14 -13.02 17.07 1.58
C LEU A 14 -14.01 17.92 0.78
N ASN A 15 -13.61 19.13 0.41
CA ASN A 15 -14.42 19.96 -0.46
C ASN A 15 -14.65 19.19 -1.77
N ALA A 16 -15.91 18.82 -2.02
CA ALA A 16 -16.28 18.27 -3.31
C ALA A 16 -15.91 19.32 -4.36
N SER A 17 -15.02 18.94 -5.29
CA SER A 17 -14.67 19.80 -6.41
C SER A 17 -15.97 20.29 -7.07
N THR A 18 -16.13 21.61 -7.18
CA THR A 18 -17.26 22.22 -7.90
C THR A 18 -17.25 21.90 -9.40
N SER A 19 -16.14 21.33 -9.91
CA SER A 19 -16.08 20.68 -11.21
C SER A 19 -16.29 19.16 -11.05
N ALA A 20 -17.44 18.68 -11.53
CA ALA A 20 -18.01 17.36 -11.26
C ALA A 20 -17.25 16.13 -11.81
N ASN A 21 -15.96 16.22 -12.14
CA ASN A 21 -15.23 15.14 -12.80
C ASN A 21 -13.92 14.69 -12.12
N ARG A 22 -13.54 15.23 -10.95
CA ARG A 22 -12.29 14.83 -10.25
C ARG A 22 -12.46 14.73 -8.73
N THR A 23 -12.05 13.59 -8.17
CA THR A 23 -11.92 13.39 -6.72
C THR A 23 -10.58 13.94 -6.27
N GLN A 24 -10.59 14.84 -5.28
CA GLN A 24 -9.38 15.29 -4.58
C GLN A 24 -8.76 14.09 -3.87
N VAL A 25 -7.48 13.82 -4.14
CA VAL A 25 -6.75 12.71 -3.52
C VAL A 25 -5.49 13.26 -2.86
N PRO A 26 -5.15 12.81 -1.65
CA PRO A 26 -3.90 13.21 -1.02
C PRO A 26 -2.72 12.69 -1.84
N ALA A 27 -1.62 13.45 -1.85
CA ALA A 27 -0.37 12.97 -2.42
C ALA A 27 0.04 11.67 -1.70
N SER A 28 0.42 10.64 -2.46
CA SER A 28 0.83 9.37 -1.87
C SER A 28 1.94 8.70 -2.66
N ASN A 29 2.79 7.98 -1.92
CA ASN A 29 3.81 7.11 -2.44
C ASN A 29 3.31 5.67 -2.42
N MET A 30 3.30 5.04 -3.58
CA MET A 30 2.87 3.67 -3.77
C MET A 30 4.05 2.82 -4.24
N LYS A 31 4.14 1.60 -3.72
CA LYS A 31 5.17 0.65 -4.10
C LYS A 31 4.53 -0.69 -4.42
N LEU A 32 4.66 -1.09 -5.68
CA LEU A 32 4.03 -2.27 -6.25
C LEU A 32 5.05 -3.38 -6.46
N ARG A 33 4.66 -4.61 -6.17
CA ARG A 33 5.39 -5.84 -6.51
C ARG A 33 4.43 -6.80 -7.18
N TYR A 34 4.91 -7.45 -8.22
CA TYR A 34 4.11 -8.32 -9.05
C TYR A 34 4.76 -9.69 -9.21
N ALA A 35 3.91 -10.72 -9.31
CA ALA A 35 4.27 -12.07 -9.68
C ALA A 35 3.19 -12.65 -10.61
N PRO A 36 3.55 -13.08 -11.84
CA PRO A 36 2.60 -13.72 -12.74
C PRO A 36 2.00 -15.00 -12.15
N LEU A 37 2.83 -15.76 -11.44
CA LEU A 37 2.46 -16.95 -10.68
C LEU A 37 3.25 -16.95 -9.37
N LEU A 38 2.57 -17.23 -8.26
CA LEU A 38 3.16 -17.33 -6.94
C LEU A 38 2.67 -18.61 -6.25
N GLU A 39 3.55 -19.58 -6.16
CA GLU A 39 3.31 -20.82 -5.44
C GLU A 39 3.35 -20.56 -3.93
N LEU A 40 2.42 -21.21 -3.23
CA LEU A 40 2.28 -21.23 -1.79
C LEU A 40 2.33 -22.70 -1.31
N PRO A 41 2.62 -22.95 -0.02
CA PRO A 41 2.59 -24.27 0.57
C PRO A 41 1.22 -24.93 0.40
N ASN A 42 1.21 -26.26 0.54
CA ASN A 42 0.01 -27.09 0.40
C ASN A 42 -0.56 -27.11 -1.01
N GLY A 43 0.26 -26.87 -2.03
CA GLY A 43 -0.15 -26.92 -3.44
C GLY A 43 -1.07 -25.77 -3.87
N MET A 44 -1.14 -24.69 -3.09
CA MET A 44 -1.85 -23.48 -3.47
C MET A 44 -1.01 -22.64 -4.42
N GLU A 45 -1.65 -21.96 -5.36
CA GLU A 45 -1.02 -20.99 -6.24
C GLU A 45 -1.86 -19.71 -6.33
N LEU A 46 -1.19 -18.58 -6.52
CA LEU A 46 -1.81 -17.30 -6.83
C LEU A 46 -1.34 -16.84 -8.21
N GLN A 47 -2.28 -16.70 -9.13
CA GLN A 47 -2.03 -16.11 -10.45
C GLN A 47 -2.19 -14.59 -10.38
N GLY A 48 -1.29 -13.85 -11.02
CA GLY A 48 -1.33 -12.39 -11.07
C GLY A 48 -1.16 -11.71 -9.71
N ALA A 49 -0.46 -12.33 -8.76
CA ALA A 49 -0.33 -11.83 -7.40
C ALA A 49 0.37 -10.45 -7.36
N THR A 50 -0.35 -9.46 -6.82
CA THR A 50 0.13 -8.08 -6.72
C THR A 50 0.09 -7.62 -5.26
N LEU A 51 1.21 -7.10 -4.78
CA LEU A 51 1.32 -6.46 -3.47
C LEU A 51 1.57 -4.97 -3.66
N VAL A 52 0.68 -4.14 -3.14
CA VAL A 52 0.80 -2.68 -3.16
C VAL A 52 0.87 -2.16 -1.73
N ALA A 53 1.92 -1.40 -1.41
CA ALA A 53 2.01 -0.62 -0.19
C ALA A 53 1.80 0.86 -0.52
N ILE A 54 0.80 1.49 0.08
CA ILE A 54 0.42 2.89 -0.13
C ILE A 54 0.74 3.66 1.15
N ARG A 55 1.43 4.79 1.02
CA ARG A 55 1.69 5.71 2.14
C ARG A 55 1.41 7.16 1.74
N PRO A 56 0.87 7.98 2.64
CA PRO A 56 0.79 9.43 2.42
C PRO A 56 2.17 10.02 2.10
N SER A 57 2.21 10.98 1.20
CA SER A 57 3.42 11.76 0.91
C SER A 57 3.58 12.82 2.00
N GLY A 58 4.63 12.73 2.82
CA GLY A 58 4.92 13.71 3.89
C GLY A 58 5.24 13.11 5.25
N GLU A 59 4.82 11.87 5.53
CA GLU A 59 5.37 11.13 6.67
C GLU A 59 6.83 10.77 6.38
N GLY A 60 7.74 11.26 7.23
CA GLY A 60 9.18 11.16 7.03
C GLY A 60 9.59 9.74 6.68
N SER A 61 10.24 9.58 5.52
CA SER A 61 10.88 8.34 5.13
C SER A 61 11.93 8.02 6.19
N SER A 62 11.57 7.20 7.17
CA SER A 62 12.48 6.80 8.22
C SER A 62 13.74 6.24 7.57
N ASN A 63 14.91 6.71 8.01
CA ASN A 63 16.23 6.43 7.41
C ASN A 63 16.63 4.94 7.35
N GLY A 64 15.73 4.01 7.69
CA GLY A 64 15.89 2.58 7.50
C GLY A 64 15.38 2.16 6.12
N GLY A 65 16.24 1.54 5.32
CA GLY A 65 15.92 1.12 3.96
C GLY A 65 14.54 0.47 3.82
N TYR A 66 13.83 0.83 2.74
CA TYR A 66 12.42 0.52 2.47
C TYR A 66 11.98 -0.92 2.79
N ARG A 67 12.84 -1.92 2.58
CA ARG A 67 12.50 -3.31 2.89
C ARG A 67 12.11 -3.49 4.36
N LYS A 68 12.85 -2.88 5.28
CA LYS A 68 12.60 -2.95 6.73
C LYS A 68 11.31 -2.22 7.10
N GLU A 69 11.07 -1.09 6.45
CA GLU A 69 9.88 -0.27 6.66
C GLU A 69 8.62 -0.94 6.07
N ALA A 70 8.73 -1.57 4.90
CA ALA A 70 7.66 -2.36 4.29
C ALA A 70 7.39 -3.62 5.10
N GLU A 71 8.42 -4.31 5.59
CA GLU A 71 8.26 -5.43 6.49
C GLU A 71 7.57 -5.02 7.80
N ALA A 72 7.91 -3.86 8.37
CA ALA A 72 7.22 -3.33 9.55
C ALA A 72 5.75 -3.00 9.24
N PHE A 73 5.48 -2.30 8.14
CA PHE A 73 4.11 -1.92 7.74
C PHE A 73 3.23 -3.13 7.39
N LEU A 74 3.82 -4.18 6.81
CA LEU A 74 3.12 -5.40 6.43
C LEU A 74 3.15 -6.46 7.55
N SER A 75 3.89 -6.23 8.63
CA SER A 75 3.91 -7.12 9.78
C SER A 75 2.54 -7.11 10.44
N GLY A 76 1.91 -8.29 10.51
CA GLY A 76 0.56 -8.44 11.06
C GLY A 76 -0.59 -7.94 10.16
N ALA A 77 -0.31 -7.40 8.98
CA ALA A 77 -1.36 -6.92 8.06
C ALA A 77 -2.09 -8.07 7.33
N PHE A 78 -1.47 -9.25 7.25
CA PHE A 78 -2.00 -10.42 6.57
C PHE A 78 -1.88 -11.67 7.44
N ASP A 79 -2.89 -12.52 7.36
CA ASP A 79 -2.92 -13.82 8.00
C ASP A 79 -3.00 -14.97 6.99
N GLY A 80 -2.82 -16.20 7.51
CA GLY A 80 -2.93 -17.43 6.73
C GLY A 80 -2.02 -17.44 5.48
N PRO A 81 -2.52 -17.89 4.31
CA PRO A 81 -1.72 -18.01 3.09
C PRO A 81 -1.23 -16.66 2.56
N PHE A 82 -1.98 -15.58 2.79
CA PHE A 82 -1.63 -14.23 2.32
C PHE A 82 -0.43 -13.65 3.07
N ARG A 83 -0.22 -14.05 4.33
CA ARG A 83 0.99 -13.68 5.09
C ARG A 83 2.25 -14.16 4.38
N LEU A 84 2.23 -15.39 3.88
CA LEU A 84 3.36 -15.95 3.16
C LEU A 84 3.47 -15.35 1.76
N ALA A 85 2.35 -15.14 1.08
CA ALA A 85 2.33 -14.48 -0.22
C ALA A 85 2.99 -13.09 -0.15
N ALA A 86 2.61 -12.28 0.84
CA ALA A 86 3.19 -10.96 1.08
C ALA A 86 4.71 -11.04 1.35
N LYS A 87 5.15 -11.97 2.20
CA LYS A 87 6.59 -12.21 2.47
C LYS A 87 7.37 -12.61 1.22
N THR A 88 6.80 -13.45 0.36
CA THR A 88 7.46 -13.86 -0.89
C THR A 88 7.48 -12.72 -1.89
N LEU A 89 6.39 -11.98 -2.04
CA LEU A 89 6.31 -10.80 -2.91
C LEU A 89 7.32 -9.74 -2.50
N LEU A 90 7.50 -9.48 -1.20
CA LEU A 90 8.46 -8.49 -0.68
C LEU A 90 9.90 -8.64 -1.19
N LYS A 91 10.31 -9.87 -1.53
CA LYS A 91 11.64 -10.19 -2.08
C LYS A 91 11.79 -9.85 -3.56
N ARG A 92 10.70 -9.55 -4.28
CA ARG A 92 10.70 -9.24 -5.71
C ARG A 92 11.03 -7.78 -5.99
N LYS A 93 11.30 -7.49 -7.27
CA LYS A 93 11.50 -6.13 -7.79
C LYS A 93 10.29 -5.25 -7.44
N THR A 94 10.60 -4.04 -7.00
CA THR A 94 9.59 -3.05 -6.60
C THR A 94 9.48 -2.00 -7.69
N TYR A 95 8.25 -1.65 -8.05
CA TYR A 95 7.90 -0.52 -8.90
C TYR A 95 7.44 0.64 -8.00
N LEU A 96 8.08 1.80 -8.14
CA LEU A 96 7.67 3.02 -7.45
C LEU A 96 6.60 3.72 -8.29
N LEU A 97 5.50 4.08 -7.65
CA LEU A 97 4.37 4.76 -8.24
C LEU A 97 4.08 5.98 -7.36
N GLU A 98 4.11 7.17 -7.94
CA GLU A 98 3.79 8.40 -7.23
C GLU A 98 2.41 8.87 -7.69
N MET A 99 1.52 9.15 -6.74
CA MET A 99 0.27 9.81 -7.01
C MET A 99 0.36 11.24 -6.47
N ASN A 100 0.48 12.19 -7.39
CA ASN A 100 0.46 13.61 -7.05
C ASN A 100 -0.97 14.00 -6.66
N GLY A 101 -1.11 14.65 -5.51
CA GLY A 101 -2.40 15.17 -5.07
C GLY A 101 -2.88 16.31 -5.97
N PHE A 102 -4.19 16.41 -6.12
CA PHE A 102 -4.89 17.51 -6.79
C PHE A 102 -5.89 18.11 -5.83
#